data_AF-A0A7Y5CPL1-F1
#
_entry.id   AF-A0A7Y5CPL1-F1
#
_cell.length_a   1.000
_cell.length_b   1.000
_cell.length_c   1.000
_cell.angle_alpha   90.00
_cell.angle_beta   90.00
_cell.angle_gamma   90.00
#
_symmetry.space_group_name_H-M   'P 1'
#
loop_
_entity.id
_entity.type
_entity.pdbx_description
1 polymer ?
#
loop_
_entity_poly.entity_id
_entity_poly.type
_entity_poly.pdbx_seq_one_letter_code
_entity_poly.pdbx_strand_id
1 'polypeptide(L)'
;MIKRISLLLFLSVASLPVSGFGQGGYAGAFLRAGVAARSEAMGRAYVAMVEGNESAYYNPGSVAWFDHRELTVSYRALALDRTFAYLGFGVPIRPGMNARGQQAMNGGISLAWIHAGVDEIDARDFDGQKLEPLSAAEDALSLSFALQPHPKLGIGLTSRVIFNRLPGVKQDGGGISASSFGFDFGALLRPVAGIQLGAAVSNVNLKYTWKTEGVYDRGTSIVQKFPRGVRAGIAVSRLVPWLTLAADVGKRQFRDGTLHLGAVASLREIGNLRAGLNDGQPTFGAGYRFGILGRKSELHYAFATHADNLDSDHVFGWAFIF
;
A
#
# COMPACT_ATOMS: atom_id res chain seq x y z
N MET A 1 2.08 -40.29 13.60
CA MET A 1 2.04 -40.02 12.14
C MET A 1 1.12 -38.88 11.71
N ILE A 2 0.18 -38.40 12.54
CA ILE A 2 -0.79 -37.35 12.17
C ILE A 2 -0.19 -35.93 12.09
N LYS A 3 0.97 -35.66 12.73
CA LYS A 3 1.62 -34.33 12.71
C LYS A 3 2.36 -33.96 11.41
N ARG A 4 2.68 -34.93 10.54
CA ARG A 4 3.38 -34.65 9.26
C ARG A 4 2.42 -34.39 8.09
N ILE A 5 1.16 -34.82 8.21
CA ILE A 5 0.15 -34.71 7.13
C ILE A 5 -0.45 -33.30 7.06
N SER A 6 -0.55 -32.58 8.19
CA SER A 6 -1.06 -31.20 8.19
C SER A 6 -0.12 -30.18 7.53
N LEU A 7 1.19 -30.47 7.45
CA LEU A 7 2.16 -29.59 6.79
C LEU A 7 2.14 -29.76 5.26
N LEU A 8 1.82 -30.97 4.78
CA LEU A 8 1.73 -31.29 3.35
C LEU A 8 0.43 -30.77 2.71
N LEU A 9 -0.67 -30.70 3.46
CA LEU A 9 -1.95 -30.19 2.96
C LEU A 9 -1.96 -28.66 2.76
N PHE A 10 -1.04 -27.94 3.41
CA PHE A 10 -0.89 -26.48 3.24
C PHE A 10 -0.04 -26.10 2.01
N LEU A 11 0.80 -27.03 1.53
CA LEU A 11 1.66 -26.81 0.36
C LEU A 11 0.94 -27.09 -0.97
N SER A 12 -0.19 -27.80 -0.95
CA SER A 12 -0.95 -28.17 -2.15
C SER A 12 -1.91 -27.08 -2.67
N VAL A 13 -2.06 -25.94 -1.98
CA VAL A 13 -2.89 -24.81 -2.44
C VAL A 13 -2.15 -23.90 -3.44
N ALA A 14 -0.86 -24.13 -3.69
CA ALA A 14 -0.01 -23.26 -4.51
C ALA A 14 -0.10 -23.48 -6.04
N SER A 15 -1.17 -24.08 -6.58
CA SER A 15 -1.31 -24.34 -8.03
C SER A 15 -2.65 -23.89 -8.62
N LEU A 16 -3.10 -22.68 -8.26
CA LEU A 16 -4.04 -21.96 -9.12
C LEU A 16 -3.23 -21.13 -10.12
N PRO A 17 -3.37 -21.34 -11.44
CA PRO A 17 -2.80 -20.43 -12.42
C PRO A 17 -3.55 -19.10 -12.30
N VAL A 18 -2.96 -18.14 -11.60
CA VAL A 18 -3.46 -16.77 -11.55
C VAL A 18 -2.75 -16.00 -12.66
N SER A 19 -3.31 -16.10 -13.87
CA SER A 19 -2.93 -15.27 -15.00
C SER A 19 -3.71 -13.96 -14.93
N GLY A 20 -3.13 -12.93 -14.33
CA GLY A 20 -3.73 -11.60 -14.25
C GLY A 20 -3.23 -10.67 -15.36
N PHE A 21 -3.80 -10.77 -16.57
CA PHE A 21 -3.68 -9.69 -17.56
C PHE A 21 -4.73 -8.60 -17.25
N GLY A 22 -4.34 -7.33 -17.41
CA GLY A 22 -5.27 -6.21 -17.39
C GLY A 22 -5.01 -5.20 -16.28
N GLN A 23 -4.35 -4.11 -16.66
CA GLN A 23 -4.43 -2.75 -16.07
C GLN A 23 -3.39 -1.77 -16.65
N GLY A 24 -2.55 -2.22 -17.59
CA GLY A 24 -1.76 -1.31 -18.42
C GLY A 24 -2.63 -0.24 -19.05
N GLY A 25 -2.20 1.02 -18.99
CA GLY A 25 -2.88 2.16 -19.61
C GLY A 25 -3.93 2.88 -18.76
N TYR A 26 -4.30 2.40 -17.57
CA TYR A 26 -5.20 3.16 -16.67
C TYR A 26 -4.43 4.03 -15.67
N ALA A 27 -4.98 5.22 -15.40
CA ALA A 27 -4.45 6.19 -14.44
C ALA A 27 -4.21 5.59 -13.05
N GLY A 28 -3.27 6.19 -12.30
CA GLY A 28 -2.94 5.77 -10.93
C GLY A 28 -2.16 4.46 -10.84
N ALA A 29 -1.28 4.20 -11.80
CA ALA A 29 -0.43 3.00 -11.78
C ALA A 29 0.45 2.93 -10.53
N PHE A 30 0.98 4.07 -10.08
CA PHE A 30 1.77 4.15 -8.86
C PHE A 30 1.01 3.69 -7.60
N LEU A 31 -0.29 4.00 -7.49
CA LEU A 31 -1.17 3.48 -6.42
C LEU A 31 -1.48 1.98 -6.54
N ARG A 32 -0.88 1.25 -7.48
CA ARG A 32 -0.99 -0.20 -7.57
C ARG A 32 0.32 -0.90 -7.24
N ALA A 33 1.43 -0.16 -7.14
CA ALA A 33 2.78 -0.68 -6.91
C ALA A 33 3.03 -1.19 -5.48
N GLY A 34 2.10 -0.98 -4.54
CA GLY A 34 2.34 -1.25 -3.12
C GLY A 34 3.19 -0.16 -2.48
N VAL A 35 3.22 -0.08 -1.14
CA VAL A 35 3.79 1.10 -0.46
C VAL A 35 4.99 0.82 0.45
N ALA A 36 5.04 -0.32 1.15
CA ALA A 36 6.06 -0.54 2.18
C ALA A 36 6.59 -1.97 2.18
N ALA A 37 7.87 -2.12 2.57
CA ALA A 37 8.58 -3.41 2.59
C ALA A 37 7.82 -4.54 3.33
N ARG A 38 7.23 -4.29 4.51
CA ARG A 38 6.50 -5.36 5.22
C ARG A 38 5.28 -5.85 4.42
N SER A 39 4.51 -4.91 3.85
CA SER A 39 3.36 -5.25 3.01
C SER A 39 3.74 -5.93 1.71
N GLU A 40 4.83 -5.48 1.07
CA GLU A 40 5.33 -6.12 -0.14
C GLU A 40 5.77 -7.56 0.12
N ALA A 41 6.55 -7.80 1.18
CA ALA A 41 7.04 -9.13 1.55
C ALA A 41 5.93 -10.14 1.92
N MET A 42 4.75 -9.65 2.27
CA MET A 42 3.56 -10.44 2.61
C MET A 42 2.64 -10.64 1.40
N GLY A 43 3.17 -10.50 0.18
CA GLY A 43 2.38 -10.60 -1.04
C GLY A 43 1.28 -9.56 -1.13
N ARG A 44 1.40 -8.45 -0.38
CA ARG A 44 0.36 -7.42 -0.20
C ARG A 44 -0.95 -7.95 0.41
N ALA A 45 -0.93 -9.09 1.11
CA ALA A 45 -2.08 -9.62 1.88
C ALA A 45 -2.24 -8.84 3.21
N TYR A 46 -2.86 -7.66 3.13
CA TYR A 46 -2.80 -6.64 4.17
C TYR A 46 -4.16 -6.05 4.57
N VAL A 47 -5.27 -6.40 3.89
CA VAL A 47 -6.59 -5.80 4.20
C VAL A 47 -7.08 -6.16 5.59
N ALA A 48 -6.67 -7.31 6.12
CA ALA A 48 -6.99 -7.77 7.47
C ALA A 48 -5.83 -7.61 8.47
N MET A 49 -4.69 -7.08 8.03
CA MET A 49 -3.49 -6.90 8.84
C MET A 49 -3.53 -5.55 9.57
N VAL A 50 -2.99 -5.54 10.79
CA VAL A 50 -2.76 -4.32 11.59
C VAL A 50 -1.31 -4.32 12.02
N GLU A 51 -0.43 -4.20 11.02
CA GLU A 51 1.01 -4.09 11.23
C GLU A 51 1.52 -2.88 10.47
N GLY A 52 2.00 -1.90 11.20
CA GLY A 52 2.55 -0.68 10.63
C GLY A 52 1.55 0.34 10.10
N ASN A 53 2.06 1.55 9.83
CA ASN A 53 1.25 2.61 9.26
C ASN A 53 0.72 2.26 7.86
N GLU A 54 1.48 1.49 7.08
CA GLU A 54 1.08 1.04 5.74
C GLU A 54 -0.21 0.22 5.72
N SER A 55 -0.64 -0.38 6.82
CA SER A 55 -1.94 -1.06 6.87
C SER A 55 -3.11 -0.12 6.55
N ALA A 56 -2.98 1.17 6.90
CA ALA A 56 -3.97 2.21 6.59
C ALA A 56 -4.20 2.37 5.07
N TYR A 57 -3.15 2.15 4.27
CA TYR A 57 -3.23 2.24 2.80
C TYR A 57 -4.07 1.10 2.20
N TYR A 58 -4.04 -0.09 2.79
CA TYR A 58 -4.81 -1.25 2.30
C TYR A 58 -6.23 -1.30 2.88
N ASN A 59 -6.40 -0.87 4.13
CA ASN A 59 -7.69 -0.81 4.80
C ASN A 59 -7.69 0.29 5.87
N PRO A 60 -8.38 1.43 5.65
CA PRO A 60 -8.42 2.48 6.68
C PRO A 60 -9.11 2.02 7.98
N GLY A 61 -9.94 0.98 7.95
CA GLY A 61 -10.50 0.37 9.17
C GLY A 61 -9.44 -0.22 10.11
N SER A 62 -8.22 -0.52 9.63
CA SER A 62 -7.11 -0.96 10.47
C SER A 62 -6.63 0.11 11.45
N VAL A 63 -6.78 1.39 11.08
CA VAL A 63 -6.27 2.54 11.84
C VAL A 63 -6.92 2.64 13.23
N ALA A 64 -8.17 2.16 13.37
CA ALA A 64 -8.86 2.10 14.67
C ALA A 64 -8.09 1.22 15.69
N TRP A 65 -7.30 0.28 15.19
CA TRP A 65 -6.60 -0.75 15.94
C TRP A 65 -5.10 -0.50 16.08
N PHE A 66 -4.60 0.69 15.74
CA PHE A 66 -3.21 1.04 16.02
C PHE A 66 -2.97 1.01 17.53
N ASP A 67 -1.85 0.44 17.96
CA ASP A 67 -1.54 0.28 19.39
C ASP A 67 -0.46 1.26 19.86
N HIS A 68 0.32 1.81 18.95
CA HIS A 68 1.42 2.74 19.21
C HIS A 68 1.51 3.80 18.11
N ARG A 69 2.26 4.87 18.39
CA ARG A 69 2.58 5.86 17.35
C ARG A 69 3.71 5.29 16.50
N GLU A 70 3.58 5.37 15.19
CA GLU A 70 4.59 4.81 14.29
C GLU A 70 4.86 5.75 13.11
N LEU A 71 6.15 6.04 12.87
CA LEU A 71 6.62 6.62 11.62
C LEU A 71 7.21 5.51 10.75
N THR A 72 6.70 5.33 9.54
CA THR A 72 7.18 4.34 8.58
C THR A 72 7.73 5.06 7.36
N VAL A 73 8.97 4.77 7.00
CA VAL A 73 9.60 5.20 5.75
C VAL A 73 9.81 3.97 4.88
N SER A 74 9.56 4.07 3.58
CA SER A 74 9.94 3.03 2.62
C SER A 74 10.42 3.65 1.31
N TYR A 75 11.40 2.99 0.70
CA TYR A 75 12.01 3.39 -0.56
C TYR A 75 12.22 2.18 -1.46
N ARG A 76 11.96 2.36 -2.75
CA ARG A 76 12.15 1.37 -3.81
C ARG A 76 12.78 2.07 -5.00
N ALA A 77 13.97 1.62 -5.39
CA ALA A 77 14.53 1.93 -6.69
C ALA A 77 13.91 0.97 -7.71
N LEU A 78 13.51 1.51 -8.85
CA LEU A 78 12.88 0.79 -9.94
C LEU A 78 13.75 0.90 -11.20
N ALA A 79 13.58 -0.02 -12.13
CA ALA A 79 14.23 0.06 -13.44
C ALA A 79 13.92 1.38 -14.15
N LEU A 80 14.87 1.86 -14.98
CA LEU A 80 14.82 3.15 -15.69
C LEU A 80 14.91 4.35 -14.75
N ASP A 81 15.77 4.28 -13.74
CA ASP A 81 16.05 5.36 -12.77
C ASP A 81 14.79 5.92 -12.08
N ARG A 82 13.74 5.10 -12.03
CA ARG A 82 12.48 5.43 -11.37
C ARG A 82 12.63 5.24 -9.87
N THR A 83 12.00 6.11 -9.12
CA THR A 83 11.98 6.05 -7.66
C THR A 83 10.55 5.93 -7.17
N PHE A 84 10.37 5.20 -6.07
CA PHE A 84 9.10 5.11 -5.37
C PHE A 84 9.35 5.21 -3.87
N ALA A 85 8.68 6.15 -3.22
CA ALA A 85 8.82 6.39 -1.79
C ALA A 85 7.48 6.43 -1.07
N TYR A 86 7.50 6.03 0.19
CA TYR A 86 6.38 6.08 1.11
C TYR A 86 6.83 6.64 2.45
N LEU A 87 6.07 7.59 2.97
CA LEU A 87 6.21 8.12 4.32
C LEU A 87 4.84 8.05 5.00
N GLY A 88 4.77 7.40 6.15
CA GLY A 88 3.52 7.22 6.89
C GLY A 88 3.68 7.53 8.37
N PHE A 89 2.72 8.21 8.97
CA PHE A 89 2.69 8.45 10.41
C PHE A 89 1.32 8.15 11.00
N GLY A 90 1.30 7.21 11.96
CA GLY A 90 0.09 6.70 12.59
C GLY A 90 0.02 7.04 14.06
N VAL A 91 -1.16 7.41 14.55
CA VAL A 91 -1.40 7.75 15.95
C VAL A 91 -2.70 7.09 16.43
N PRO A 92 -2.66 6.31 17.53
CA PRO A 92 -3.87 5.78 18.14
C PRO A 92 -4.58 6.84 18.97
N ILE A 93 -5.91 6.82 18.96
CA ILE A 93 -6.76 7.66 19.79
C ILE A 93 -7.44 6.77 20.82
N ARG A 94 -7.07 6.94 22.10
CA ARG A 94 -7.56 6.16 23.25
C ARG A 94 -8.04 7.13 24.33
N PRO A 95 -9.26 7.68 24.20
CA PRO A 95 -9.78 8.62 25.18
C PRO A 95 -10.02 7.91 26.51
N GLY A 96 -9.67 8.59 27.61
CA GLY A 96 -10.00 8.14 28.96
C GLY A 96 -11.48 8.28 29.28
N MET A 97 -11.88 7.76 30.44
CA MET A 97 -13.23 7.99 30.98
C MET A 97 -13.39 9.45 31.40
N ASN A 98 -14.54 10.05 31.10
CA ASN A 98 -14.88 11.37 31.62
C ASN A 98 -15.34 11.27 33.09
N ALA A 99 -15.55 12.43 33.74
CA ALA A 99 -16.02 12.51 35.13
C ALA A 99 -17.40 11.83 35.38
N ARG A 100 -18.15 11.50 34.31
CA ARG A 100 -19.43 10.79 34.35
C ARG A 100 -19.29 9.29 34.06
N GLY A 101 -18.06 8.77 33.99
CA GLY A 101 -17.76 7.36 33.68
C GLY A 101 -18.00 6.97 32.22
N GLN A 102 -18.26 7.92 31.31
CA GLN A 102 -18.45 7.65 29.89
C GLN A 102 -17.11 7.73 29.16
N GLN A 103 -16.83 6.76 28.31
CA GLN A 103 -15.66 6.74 27.45
C GLN A 103 -16.05 7.11 26.02
N ALA A 104 -15.33 8.04 25.40
CA ALA A 104 -15.48 8.29 23.98
C ALA A 104 -14.97 7.09 23.16
N MET A 105 -15.36 7.01 21.89
CA MET A 105 -14.96 5.89 21.04
C MET A 105 -13.44 5.89 20.80
N ASN A 106 -12.83 4.71 20.88
CA ASN A 106 -11.45 4.52 20.42
C ASN A 106 -11.37 4.77 18.90
N GLY A 107 -10.19 5.12 18.43
CA GLY A 107 -9.96 5.34 17.01
C GLY A 107 -8.48 5.51 16.68
N GLY A 108 -8.20 6.14 15.55
CA GLY A 108 -6.84 6.50 15.17
C GLY A 108 -6.82 7.43 13.97
N ILE A 109 -5.66 8.02 13.76
CA ILE A 109 -5.35 8.85 12.59
C ILE A 109 -4.09 8.30 11.93
N SER A 110 -4.05 8.30 10.60
CA SER A 110 -2.84 8.02 9.82
C SER A 110 -2.68 9.08 8.73
N LEU A 111 -1.49 9.65 8.64
CA LEU A 111 -1.06 10.46 7.51
C LEU A 111 -0.13 9.64 6.62
N ALA A 112 -0.23 9.80 5.31
CA ALA A 112 0.71 9.17 4.39
C ALA A 112 1.01 10.04 3.17
N TRP A 113 2.25 9.99 2.72
CA TRP A 113 2.72 10.52 1.46
C TRP A 113 3.29 9.36 0.63
N ILE A 114 2.91 9.31 -0.64
CA ILE A 114 3.45 8.40 -1.63
C ILE A 114 4.01 9.25 -2.76
N HIS A 115 5.22 8.93 -3.20
CA HIS A 115 5.87 9.56 -4.33
C HIS A 115 6.29 8.49 -5.33
N ALA A 116 6.05 8.75 -6.61
CA ALA A 116 6.61 7.99 -7.71
C ALA A 116 7.16 8.96 -8.74
N GLY A 117 8.43 8.82 -9.11
CA GLY A 117 9.09 9.79 -9.96
C GLY A 117 10.18 9.20 -10.84
N VAL A 118 10.59 9.98 -11.82
CA VAL A 118 11.78 9.78 -12.65
C VAL A 118 12.35 11.14 -13.01
N ASP A 119 13.65 11.25 -12.90
CA ASP A 119 14.42 12.44 -13.26
C ASP A 119 15.34 12.11 -14.45
N GLU A 120 16.02 13.13 -14.98
CA GLU A 120 17.06 12.97 -16.02
C GLU A 120 16.58 12.23 -17.29
N ILE A 121 15.32 12.39 -17.67
CA ILE A 121 14.78 11.81 -18.91
C ILE A 121 15.46 12.51 -20.10
N ASP A 122 16.17 11.73 -20.94
CA ASP A 122 16.85 12.24 -22.15
C ASP A 122 15.83 12.87 -23.11
N ALA A 123 15.86 14.19 -23.19
CA ALA A 123 14.95 14.97 -24.00
C ALA A 123 15.63 15.44 -25.29
N ARG A 124 14.92 15.31 -26.41
CA ARG A 124 15.43 15.68 -27.72
C ARG A 124 14.36 16.37 -28.55
N ASP A 125 14.78 17.28 -29.40
CA ASP A 125 13.90 17.87 -30.41
C ASP A 125 13.73 16.93 -31.63
N PHE A 126 12.98 17.41 -32.64
CA PHE A 126 12.74 16.66 -33.88
C PHE A 126 14.00 16.39 -34.69
N ASP A 127 15.04 17.22 -34.54
CA ASP A 127 16.34 17.08 -35.20
C ASP A 127 17.31 16.19 -34.41
N GLY A 128 16.87 15.66 -33.26
CA GLY A 128 17.64 14.78 -32.38
C GLY A 128 18.64 15.51 -31.47
N GLN A 129 18.63 16.85 -31.47
CA GLN A 129 19.47 17.66 -30.59
C GLN A 129 19.00 17.51 -29.14
N LYS A 130 19.96 17.42 -28.22
CA LYS A 130 19.66 17.30 -26.79
C LYS A 130 19.06 18.60 -26.26
N LEU A 131 17.99 18.46 -25.51
CA LEU A 131 17.36 19.51 -24.73
C LEU A 131 17.72 19.35 -23.24
N GLU A 132 17.24 20.27 -22.41
CA GLU A 132 17.31 20.09 -20.95
C GLU A 132 16.56 18.81 -20.54
N PRO A 133 17.13 18.01 -19.60
CA PRO A 133 16.49 16.78 -19.14
C PRO A 133 15.11 17.04 -18.54
N LEU A 134 14.19 16.10 -18.73
CA LEU A 134 12.83 16.19 -18.18
C LEU A 134 12.70 15.36 -16.90
N SER A 135 11.76 15.76 -16.06
CA SER A 135 11.35 14.98 -14.88
C SER A 135 9.83 14.85 -14.80
N ALA A 136 9.38 13.69 -14.33
CA ALA A 136 7.97 13.38 -14.16
C ALA A 136 7.74 12.80 -12.75
N ALA A 137 6.70 13.27 -12.07
CA ALA A 137 6.38 12.83 -10.73
C ALA A 137 4.86 12.76 -10.49
N GLU A 138 4.47 11.77 -9.69
CA GLU A 138 3.15 11.61 -9.11
C GLU A 138 3.25 11.53 -7.58
N ASP A 139 2.54 12.43 -6.91
CA ASP A 139 2.49 12.51 -5.45
C ASP A 139 1.07 12.27 -4.95
N ALA A 140 0.91 11.46 -3.90
CA ALA A 140 -0.35 11.30 -3.20
C ALA A 140 -0.21 11.60 -1.71
N LEU A 141 -1.04 12.51 -1.21
CA LEU A 141 -1.20 12.79 0.22
C LEU A 141 -2.50 12.18 0.71
N SER A 142 -2.44 11.40 1.79
CA SER A 142 -3.57 10.67 2.34
C SER A 142 -3.75 10.97 3.83
N LEU A 143 -4.98 11.25 4.25
CA LEU A 143 -5.39 11.34 5.65
C LEU A 143 -6.42 10.26 5.91
N SER A 144 -6.10 9.34 6.80
CA SER A 144 -6.99 8.26 7.23
C SER A 144 -7.46 8.51 8.66
N PHE A 145 -8.75 8.36 8.88
CA PHE A 145 -9.37 8.43 10.20
C PHE A 145 -10.24 7.20 10.39
N ALA A 146 -10.17 6.59 11.58
CA ALA A 146 -10.96 5.43 11.89
C ALA A 146 -11.44 5.44 13.34
N LEU A 147 -12.59 4.79 13.54
CA LEU A 147 -13.29 4.68 14.80
C LEU A 147 -13.60 3.22 15.11
N GLN A 148 -13.70 2.91 16.39
CA GLN A 148 -14.07 1.59 16.91
C GLN A 148 -15.46 1.65 17.56
N PRO A 149 -16.56 1.64 16.76
CA PRO A 149 -17.94 1.72 17.28
C PRO A 149 -18.37 0.52 18.11
N HIS A 150 -17.68 -0.60 17.98
CA HIS A 150 -17.94 -1.81 18.76
C HIS A 150 -16.60 -2.43 19.20
N PRO A 151 -16.50 -3.11 20.35
CA PRO A 151 -15.25 -3.71 20.83
C PRO A 151 -14.56 -4.68 19.86
N LYS A 152 -15.26 -5.09 18.80
CA LYS A 152 -14.77 -6.00 17.76
C LYS A 152 -14.73 -5.38 16.37
N LEU A 153 -15.20 -4.15 16.16
CA LEU A 153 -15.33 -3.55 14.82
C LEU A 153 -14.63 -2.19 14.77
N GLY A 154 -13.75 -2.03 13.78
CA GLY A 154 -13.20 -0.74 13.35
C GLY A 154 -13.75 -0.36 11.97
N ILE A 155 -14.05 0.91 11.77
CA ILE A 155 -14.49 1.48 10.49
C ILE A 155 -13.63 2.71 10.22
N GLY A 156 -13.16 2.87 8.99
CA GLY A 156 -12.28 3.98 8.61
C GLY A 156 -12.55 4.53 7.22
N LEU A 157 -12.08 5.76 7.03
CA LEU A 157 -12.10 6.54 5.82
C LEU A 157 -10.71 7.09 5.55
N THR A 158 -10.26 7.04 4.30
CA THR A 158 -9.11 7.81 3.82
C THR A 158 -9.59 8.86 2.84
N SER A 159 -9.19 10.11 3.02
CA SER A 159 -9.20 11.13 1.96
C SER A 159 -7.83 11.19 1.31
N ARG A 160 -7.79 11.28 -0.02
CA ARG A 160 -6.55 11.31 -0.80
C ARG A 160 -6.57 12.42 -1.83
N VAL A 161 -5.52 13.23 -1.83
CA VAL A 161 -5.23 14.21 -2.88
C VAL A 161 -4.04 13.70 -3.69
N ILE A 162 -4.11 13.79 -5.00
CA ILE A 162 -3.06 13.36 -5.91
C ILE A 162 -2.66 14.52 -6.82
N PHE A 163 -1.38 14.66 -7.07
CA PHE A 163 -0.80 15.59 -8.03
C PHE A 163 0.03 14.81 -9.04
N ASN A 164 -0.15 15.10 -10.32
CA ASN A 164 0.62 14.51 -11.41
C ASN A 164 1.10 15.64 -12.33
N ARG A 165 2.38 15.61 -12.70
CA ARG A 165 2.98 16.53 -13.67
C ARG A 165 3.55 15.74 -14.86
N LEU A 166 3.12 16.14 -16.06
CA LEU A 166 3.70 15.69 -17.32
C LEU A 166 4.60 16.79 -17.89
N PRO A 167 5.92 16.56 -18.05
CA PRO A 167 6.86 17.54 -18.58
C PRO A 167 6.83 17.60 -20.12
N GLY A 168 7.34 18.69 -20.71
CA GLY A 168 7.60 18.78 -22.16
C GLY A 168 6.35 18.74 -23.05
N VAL A 169 5.17 19.11 -22.52
CA VAL A 169 3.90 19.03 -23.27
C VAL A 169 3.55 20.35 -23.95
N LYS A 170 3.95 21.49 -23.37
CA LYS A 170 3.68 22.83 -23.90
C LYS A 170 4.68 23.22 -25.00
N GLN A 171 4.27 24.14 -25.87
CA GLN A 171 5.12 24.66 -26.96
C GLN A 171 6.37 25.41 -26.46
N ASP A 172 6.34 25.93 -25.24
CA ASP A 172 7.48 26.56 -24.56
C ASP A 172 8.39 25.55 -23.83
N GLY A 173 8.17 24.24 -24.02
CA GLY A 173 8.86 23.17 -23.28
C GLY A 173 8.29 22.92 -21.87
N GLY A 174 7.28 23.69 -21.44
CA GLY A 174 6.67 23.57 -20.12
C GLY A 174 5.80 22.31 -19.94
N GLY A 175 5.53 21.96 -18.68
CA GLY A 175 4.67 20.83 -18.32
C GLY A 175 3.19 21.19 -18.17
N ILE A 176 2.34 20.17 -18.15
CA ILE A 176 0.95 20.25 -17.69
C ILE A 176 0.78 19.46 -16.39
N SER A 177 -0.16 19.89 -15.54
CA SER A 177 -0.46 19.23 -14.27
C SER A 177 -1.92 18.82 -14.19
N ALA A 178 -2.17 17.70 -13.52
CA ALA A 178 -3.49 17.26 -13.11
C ALA A 178 -3.51 17.01 -11.61
N SER A 179 -4.65 17.28 -10.98
CA SER A 179 -4.91 16.92 -9.59
C SER A 179 -6.13 16.01 -9.49
N SER A 180 -6.16 15.22 -8.42
CA SER A 180 -7.27 14.32 -8.11
C SER A 180 -7.62 14.38 -6.63
N PHE A 181 -8.89 14.16 -6.31
CA PHE A 181 -9.35 14.02 -4.93
C PHE A 181 -10.35 12.88 -4.82
N GLY A 182 -10.14 11.99 -3.86
CA GLY A 182 -10.97 10.82 -3.70
C GLY A 182 -10.86 10.18 -2.32
N PHE A 183 -11.54 9.05 -2.19
CA PHE A 183 -11.77 8.40 -0.91
C PHE A 183 -11.53 6.89 -0.97
N ASP A 184 -11.08 6.33 0.15
CA ASP A 184 -11.10 4.90 0.42
C ASP A 184 -11.92 4.64 1.69
N PHE A 185 -12.63 3.54 1.75
CA PHE A 185 -13.45 3.11 2.89
C PHE A 185 -13.01 1.74 3.35
N GLY A 186 -13.09 1.47 4.65
CA GLY A 186 -12.58 0.22 5.20
C GLY A 186 -13.23 -0.18 6.50
N ALA A 187 -13.32 -1.48 6.73
CA ALA A 187 -13.78 -2.08 7.97
C ALA A 187 -12.85 -3.22 8.39
N LEU A 188 -12.60 -3.35 9.69
CA LEU A 188 -11.83 -4.44 10.27
C LEU A 188 -12.59 -5.04 11.45
N LEU A 189 -12.92 -6.32 11.37
CA LEU A 189 -13.61 -7.08 12.41
C LEU A 189 -12.64 -8.04 13.10
N ARG A 190 -12.64 -8.04 14.44
CA ARG A 190 -11.91 -8.99 15.30
C ARG A 190 -12.93 -9.86 16.05
N PRO A 191 -13.55 -10.87 15.39
CA PRO A 191 -14.65 -11.63 15.98
C PRO A 191 -14.21 -12.40 17.23
N VAL A 192 -13.01 -12.96 17.19
CA VAL A 192 -12.34 -13.68 18.29
C VAL A 192 -10.85 -13.36 18.29
N ALA A 193 -10.19 -13.63 19.41
CA ALA A 193 -8.76 -13.42 19.53
C ALA A 193 -7.98 -14.24 18.48
N GLY A 194 -7.07 -13.59 17.77
CA GLY A 194 -6.27 -14.24 16.73
C GLY A 194 -6.91 -14.26 15.34
N ILE A 195 -8.18 -13.91 15.17
CA ILE A 195 -8.83 -13.83 13.85
C ILE A 195 -9.20 -12.38 13.56
N GLN A 196 -8.81 -11.91 12.38
CA GLN A 196 -9.15 -10.59 11.87
C GLN A 196 -9.73 -10.73 10.46
N LEU A 197 -10.82 -10.04 10.19
CA LEU A 197 -11.46 -9.97 8.87
C LEU A 197 -11.41 -8.53 8.40
N GLY A 198 -10.99 -8.32 7.17
CA GLY A 198 -10.86 -6.99 6.57
C GLY A 198 -11.69 -6.88 5.31
N ALA A 199 -12.29 -5.72 5.10
CA ALA A 199 -12.91 -5.34 3.84
C ALA A 199 -12.62 -3.87 3.54
N ALA A 200 -12.31 -3.56 2.28
CA ALA A 200 -12.01 -2.20 1.86
C ALA A 200 -12.49 -1.92 0.42
N VAL A 201 -12.87 -0.68 0.19
CA VAL A 201 -13.20 -0.12 -1.13
C VAL A 201 -12.25 1.05 -1.38
N SER A 202 -11.55 1.07 -2.51
CA SER A 202 -10.55 2.07 -2.83
C SER A 202 -10.78 2.80 -4.14
N ASN A 203 -10.13 3.95 -4.27
CA ASN A 203 -10.16 4.84 -5.43
C ASN A 203 -11.57 5.39 -5.76
N VAL A 204 -12.40 5.66 -4.76
CA VAL A 204 -13.70 6.29 -4.98
C VAL A 204 -13.48 7.75 -5.38
N ASN A 205 -14.06 8.18 -6.51
CA ASN A 205 -13.98 9.54 -7.05
C ASN A 205 -12.58 10.01 -7.54
N LEU A 206 -11.59 9.12 -7.66
CA LEU A 206 -10.29 9.48 -8.25
C LEU A 206 -10.36 9.53 -9.79
N LYS A 207 -9.89 10.64 -10.35
CA LYS A 207 -9.75 10.91 -11.79
C LYS A 207 -8.70 11.99 -12.06
N TYR A 208 -7.98 11.91 -13.16
CA TYR A 208 -7.25 13.03 -13.73
C TYR A 208 -8.10 13.75 -14.76
N THR A 209 -7.99 15.08 -14.80
CA THR A 209 -8.56 15.92 -15.85
C THR A 209 -7.42 16.69 -16.49
N TRP A 210 -7.02 16.28 -17.69
CA TRP A 210 -5.97 16.93 -18.47
C TRP A 210 -6.59 17.96 -19.39
N LYS A 211 -6.20 19.23 -19.25
CA LYS A 211 -6.68 20.31 -20.13
C LYS A 211 -5.57 20.70 -21.10
N THR A 212 -5.83 20.55 -22.39
CA THR A 212 -4.86 20.87 -23.46
C THR A 212 -5.32 22.00 -24.38
N GLU A 213 -6.45 22.66 -24.05
CA GLU A 213 -7.09 23.76 -24.81
C GLU A 213 -6.18 24.97 -25.05
N GLY A 214 -5.12 25.15 -24.25
CA GLY A 214 -4.09 26.19 -24.42
C GLY A 214 -2.71 25.67 -24.82
N VAL A 215 -2.62 24.39 -25.23
CA VAL A 215 -1.38 23.73 -25.63
C VAL A 215 -1.35 23.48 -27.14
N TYR A 216 -2.49 23.03 -27.70
CA TYR A 216 -2.64 22.73 -29.11
C TYR A 216 -3.81 23.53 -29.70
N ASP A 217 -3.73 23.87 -30.98
CA ASP A 217 -4.81 24.58 -31.71
C ASP A 217 -6.16 23.84 -31.69
N ARG A 218 -6.13 22.51 -31.46
CA ARG A 218 -7.30 21.65 -31.25
C ARG A 218 -7.26 20.94 -29.89
N GLY A 219 -6.88 21.66 -28.84
CA GLY A 219 -6.84 21.13 -27.49
C GLY A 219 -8.21 20.68 -26.97
N THR A 220 -8.21 19.67 -26.10
CA THR A 220 -9.41 19.13 -25.45
C THR A 220 -9.20 18.90 -23.95
N SER A 221 -10.29 18.67 -23.23
CA SER A 221 -10.28 18.20 -21.85
C SER A 221 -10.51 16.68 -21.80
N ILE A 222 -9.51 15.94 -21.35
CA ILE A 222 -9.56 14.48 -21.26
C ILE A 222 -9.66 14.07 -19.79
N VAL A 223 -10.68 13.27 -19.47
CA VAL A 223 -10.90 12.73 -18.12
C VAL A 223 -10.48 11.26 -18.07
N GLN A 224 -9.52 10.94 -17.21
CA GLN A 224 -9.04 9.58 -16.98
C GLN A 224 -9.39 9.13 -15.56
N LYS A 225 -10.34 8.20 -15.43
CA LYS A 225 -10.78 7.67 -14.13
C LYS A 225 -9.81 6.61 -13.61
N PHE A 226 -9.58 6.63 -12.31
CA PHE A 226 -8.81 5.58 -11.64
C PHE A 226 -9.71 4.35 -11.48
N PRO A 227 -9.21 3.13 -11.74
CA PRO A 227 -9.97 1.92 -11.49
C PRO A 227 -10.30 1.78 -9.99
N ARG A 228 -11.60 1.70 -9.67
CA ARG A 228 -12.05 1.40 -8.31
C ARG A 228 -11.65 -0.02 -7.91
N GLY A 229 -11.31 -0.20 -6.64
CA GLY A 229 -10.95 -1.49 -6.07
C GLY A 229 -11.89 -1.90 -4.95
N VAL A 230 -12.12 -3.21 -4.82
CA VAL A 230 -12.74 -3.84 -3.65
C VAL A 230 -11.83 -4.97 -3.21
N ARG A 231 -11.63 -5.11 -1.90
CA ARG A 231 -10.81 -6.15 -1.31
C ARG A 231 -11.47 -6.68 -0.05
N ALA A 232 -11.36 -7.99 0.15
CA ALA A 232 -11.73 -8.67 1.39
C ALA A 232 -10.64 -9.66 1.77
N GLY A 233 -10.48 -9.95 3.05
CA GLY A 233 -9.41 -10.84 3.49
C GLY A 233 -9.50 -11.22 4.96
N ILE A 234 -8.60 -12.11 5.34
CA ILE A 234 -8.49 -12.68 6.68
C ILE A 234 -7.03 -12.66 7.11
N ALA A 235 -6.80 -12.37 8.39
CA ALA A 235 -5.53 -12.60 9.05
C ALA A 235 -5.75 -13.49 10.26
N VAL A 236 -4.95 -14.55 10.37
CA VAL A 236 -4.99 -15.51 11.45
C VAL A 236 -3.66 -15.52 12.18
N SER A 237 -3.68 -15.12 13.44
CA SER A 237 -2.57 -15.18 14.38
C SER A 237 -2.92 -16.10 15.55
N ARG A 238 -1.91 -16.49 16.33
CA ARG A 238 -2.05 -17.33 17.55
C ARG A 238 -2.42 -18.80 17.34
N LEU A 239 -2.65 -19.29 16.11
CA LEU A 239 -2.62 -20.74 15.85
C LEU A 239 -1.26 -21.33 16.28
N VAL A 240 -0.20 -20.58 15.98
CA VAL A 240 1.15 -20.81 16.47
C VAL A 240 1.69 -19.45 16.93
N PRO A 241 2.24 -19.31 18.16
CA PRO A 241 2.58 -17.99 18.73
C PRO A 241 3.55 -17.13 17.90
N TRP A 242 4.41 -17.77 17.11
CA TRP A 242 5.39 -17.10 16.28
C TRP A 242 4.91 -16.83 14.85
N LEU A 243 3.72 -17.31 14.45
CA LEU A 243 3.26 -17.25 13.05
C LEU A 243 1.95 -16.46 12.93
N THR A 244 1.90 -15.58 11.93
CA THR A 244 0.66 -15.00 11.42
C THR A 244 0.53 -15.28 9.94
N LEU A 245 -0.66 -15.68 9.51
CA LEU A 245 -1.01 -15.92 8.11
C LEU A 245 -2.05 -14.90 7.67
N ALA A 246 -1.99 -14.48 6.42
CA ALA A 246 -2.95 -13.56 5.82
C ALA A 246 -3.31 -14.00 4.40
N ALA A 247 -4.55 -13.75 4.01
CA ALA A 247 -5.06 -13.98 2.67
C ALA A 247 -6.06 -12.89 2.29
N ASP A 248 -5.87 -12.28 1.12
CA ASP A 248 -6.81 -11.30 0.56
C ASP A 248 -7.25 -11.72 -0.85
N VAL A 249 -8.53 -11.51 -1.13
CA VAL A 249 -9.08 -11.51 -2.50
C VAL A 249 -9.44 -10.08 -2.87
N GLY A 250 -9.11 -9.68 -4.10
CA GLY A 250 -9.37 -8.33 -4.59
C GLY A 250 -9.90 -8.33 -6.00
N LYS A 251 -10.80 -7.40 -6.30
CA LYS A 251 -11.24 -7.10 -7.66
C LYS A 251 -11.06 -5.61 -7.89
N ARG A 252 -10.46 -5.24 -9.02
CA ARG A 252 -10.43 -3.86 -9.49
C ARG A 252 -11.22 -3.75 -10.79
N GLN A 253 -11.73 -2.56 -11.09
CA GLN A 253 -12.31 -2.30 -12.40
C GLN A 253 -11.30 -2.65 -13.50
N PHE A 254 -11.77 -3.36 -14.53
CA PHE A 254 -10.98 -3.75 -15.71
C PHE A 254 -9.81 -4.71 -15.47
N ARG A 255 -9.75 -5.38 -14.31
CA ARG A 255 -8.80 -6.46 -14.02
C ARG A 255 -9.55 -7.68 -13.50
N ASP A 256 -9.03 -8.87 -13.74
CA ASP A 256 -9.53 -10.09 -13.11
C ASP A 256 -9.37 -10.10 -11.59
N GLY A 257 -9.98 -11.10 -10.95
CA GLY A 257 -9.82 -11.30 -9.52
C GLY A 257 -8.34 -11.55 -9.19
N THR A 258 -7.87 -10.97 -8.10
CA THR A 258 -6.50 -11.13 -7.62
C THR A 258 -6.48 -11.83 -6.28
N LEU A 259 -5.47 -12.67 -6.06
CA LEU A 259 -5.25 -13.39 -4.82
C LEU A 259 -3.91 -12.97 -4.21
N HIS A 260 -3.91 -12.66 -2.92
CA HIS A 260 -2.73 -12.26 -2.16
C HIS A 260 -2.62 -13.15 -0.94
N LEU A 261 -1.48 -13.80 -0.75
CA LEU A 261 -1.20 -14.66 0.41
C LEU A 261 0.07 -14.15 1.11
N GLY A 262 0.09 -14.20 2.44
CA GLY A 262 1.24 -13.76 3.23
C GLY A 262 1.40 -14.55 4.51
N ALA A 263 2.65 -14.72 4.94
CA ALA A 263 3.02 -15.35 6.20
C ALA A 263 4.17 -14.58 6.86
N VAL A 264 4.02 -14.23 8.14
CA VAL A 264 5.08 -13.62 8.95
C VAL A 264 5.43 -14.51 10.14
N ALA A 265 6.69 -14.90 10.21
CA ALA A 265 7.29 -15.58 11.34
C ALA A 265 8.04 -14.57 12.22
N SER A 266 7.54 -14.34 13.44
CA SER A 266 8.14 -13.49 14.47
C SER A 266 9.09 -14.31 15.34
N LEU A 267 10.39 -14.18 15.08
CA LEU A 267 11.47 -14.88 15.77
C LEU A 267 12.14 -13.93 16.76
N ARG A 268 12.22 -14.33 18.04
CA ARG A 268 12.67 -13.44 19.13
C ARG A 268 14.06 -12.85 18.92
N GLU A 269 15.00 -13.61 18.37
CA GLU A 269 16.42 -13.22 18.26
C GLU A 269 16.78 -12.62 16.90
N ILE A 270 16.02 -12.92 15.85
CA ILE A 270 16.34 -12.55 14.46
C ILE A 270 15.44 -11.40 13.98
N GLY A 271 14.23 -11.28 14.53
CA GLY A 271 13.20 -10.35 14.08
C GLY A 271 12.09 -11.07 13.30
N ASN A 272 11.65 -10.52 12.18
CA ASN A 272 10.54 -11.07 11.41
C ASN A 272 11.01 -11.59 10.06
N LEU A 273 10.65 -12.82 9.71
CA LEU A 273 10.77 -13.33 8.34
C LEU A 273 9.39 -13.34 7.70
N ARG A 274 9.31 -12.89 6.44
CA ARG A 274 8.07 -12.76 5.69
C ARG A 274 8.20 -13.46 4.35
N ALA A 275 7.13 -14.11 3.94
CA ALA A 275 6.97 -14.67 2.61
C ALA A 275 5.54 -14.47 2.14
N GLY A 276 5.33 -14.37 0.84
CA GLY A 276 4.01 -14.17 0.28
C GLY A 276 3.93 -14.47 -1.21
N LEU A 277 2.70 -14.42 -1.70
CA LEU A 277 2.35 -14.52 -3.11
C LEU A 277 1.44 -13.34 -3.44
N ASN A 278 1.88 -12.48 -4.36
CA ASN A 278 1.11 -11.37 -4.90
C ASN A 278 0.64 -11.75 -6.30
N ASP A 279 -0.61 -12.18 -6.42
CA ASP A 279 -1.19 -12.62 -7.69
C ASP A 279 -0.39 -13.75 -8.37
N GLY A 280 0.04 -14.72 -7.57
CA GLY A 280 0.89 -15.84 -8.02
C GLY A 280 2.39 -15.53 -8.01
N GLN A 281 2.80 -14.28 -7.87
CA GLN A 281 4.23 -13.93 -7.86
C GLN A 281 4.84 -13.97 -6.45
N PRO A 282 5.98 -14.65 -6.25
CA PRO A 282 6.61 -14.77 -4.95
C PRO A 282 7.20 -13.45 -4.45
N THR A 283 7.03 -13.22 -3.15
CA THR A 283 7.62 -12.12 -2.40
C THR A 283 8.26 -12.65 -1.13
N PHE A 284 9.40 -12.07 -0.74
CA PHE A 284 10.12 -12.43 0.48
C PHE A 284 10.57 -11.18 1.22
N GLY A 285 10.79 -11.29 2.51
CA GLY A 285 11.37 -10.19 3.26
C GLY A 285 11.82 -10.57 4.64
N ALA A 286 12.63 -9.69 5.20
CA ALA A 286 13.14 -9.80 6.56
C ALA A 286 12.97 -8.45 7.27
N GLY A 287 12.81 -8.50 8.58
CA GLY A 287 12.78 -7.33 9.43
C GLY A 287 13.63 -7.55 10.66
N TYR A 288 14.48 -6.59 10.98
CA TYR A 288 15.32 -6.61 12.17
C TYR A 288 14.88 -5.53 13.14
N ARG A 289 14.70 -5.89 14.42
CA ARG A 289 14.26 -4.97 15.47
C ARG A 289 15.44 -4.60 16.37
N PHE A 290 15.59 -3.31 16.66
CA PHE A 290 16.64 -2.80 17.53
C PHE A 290 16.15 -1.58 18.33
N GLY A 291 16.90 -1.22 19.36
CA GLY A 291 16.69 -0.01 20.13
C GLY A 291 17.61 1.11 19.63
N ILE A 292 17.06 2.32 19.46
CA ILE A 292 17.84 3.53 19.18
C ILE A 292 17.25 4.69 19.99
N LEU A 293 18.09 5.41 20.74
CA LEU A 293 17.68 6.53 21.60
C LEU A 293 16.52 6.18 22.56
N GLY A 294 16.50 4.96 23.12
CA GLY A 294 15.45 4.50 24.03
C GLY A 294 14.10 4.18 23.36
N ARG A 295 14.03 4.21 22.02
CA ARG A 295 12.85 3.87 21.23
C ARG A 295 13.07 2.58 20.45
N LYS A 296 11.98 1.89 20.12
CA LYS A 296 12.04 0.69 19.27
C LYS A 296 12.07 1.13 17.81
N SER A 297 12.90 0.48 17.02
CA SER A 297 13.00 0.69 15.59
C SER A 297 13.09 -0.64 14.86
N GLU A 298 12.57 -0.66 13.63
CA GLU A 298 12.60 -1.84 12.78
C GLU A 298 13.10 -1.47 11.39
N LEU A 299 14.15 -2.15 10.93
CA LEU A 299 14.57 -2.12 9.53
C LEU A 299 13.89 -3.27 8.80
N HIS A 300 13.47 -3.01 7.56
CA HIS A 300 12.75 -3.96 6.73
C HIS A 300 13.36 -3.99 5.33
N TYR A 301 13.41 -5.19 4.79
CA TYR A 301 13.75 -5.44 3.39
C TYR A 301 12.71 -6.36 2.79
N ALA A 302 12.32 -6.09 1.55
CA ALA A 302 11.51 -6.98 0.74
C ALA A 302 12.09 -7.13 -0.66
N PHE A 303 11.99 -8.34 -1.16
CA PHE A 303 12.23 -8.73 -2.54
C PHE A 303 10.90 -9.18 -3.14
N ALA A 304 10.56 -8.65 -4.30
CA ALA A 304 9.36 -9.06 -5.02
C ALA A 304 9.66 -9.25 -6.51
N THR A 305 8.98 -10.23 -7.10
CA THR A 305 8.94 -10.42 -8.54
C THR A 305 7.58 -9.96 -9.05
N HIS A 306 7.54 -9.33 -10.21
CA HIS A 306 6.30 -8.89 -10.84
C HIS A 306 6.37 -9.25 -12.32
N ALA A 307 5.30 -9.85 -12.86
CA ALA A 307 5.25 -10.27 -14.27
C ALA A 307 5.51 -9.11 -15.25
N ASP A 308 5.06 -7.92 -14.87
CA ASP A 308 5.05 -6.73 -15.71
C ASP A 308 6.25 -5.80 -15.46
N ASN A 309 7.13 -6.13 -14.50
CA ASN A 309 8.31 -5.31 -14.22
C ASN A 309 9.51 -5.79 -15.04
N LEU A 310 10.35 -4.82 -15.43
CA LEU A 310 11.59 -5.07 -16.15
C LEU A 310 12.65 -5.79 -15.31
N ASP A 311 12.57 -5.63 -13.98
CA ASP A 311 13.48 -6.24 -13.01
C ASP A 311 12.71 -6.58 -11.73
N SER A 312 13.35 -7.33 -10.84
CA SER A 312 12.89 -7.55 -9.47
C SER A 312 12.89 -6.27 -8.63
N ASP A 313 11.92 -6.17 -7.74
CA ASP A 313 11.75 -5.01 -6.87
C ASP A 313 12.46 -5.25 -5.53
N HIS A 314 13.33 -4.31 -5.17
CA HIS A 314 14.00 -4.24 -3.88
C HIS A 314 13.41 -3.08 -3.07
N VAL A 315 12.77 -3.39 -1.94
CA VAL A 315 12.09 -2.40 -1.11
C VAL A 315 12.74 -2.35 0.26
N PHE A 316 13.24 -1.18 0.61
CA PHE A 316 13.81 -0.90 1.93
C PHE A 316 12.79 -0.14 2.76
N GLY A 317 12.74 -0.42 4.06
CA GLY A 317 11.85 0.27 4.97
C GLY A 317 12.46 0.45 6.35
N TRP A 318 12.03 1.50 7.04
CA TRP A 318 12.40 1.79 8.41
C TRP A 318 11.18 2.29 9.17
N ALA A 319 10.83 1.61 10.26
CA ALA A 319 9.80 2.03 11.20
C ALA A 319 10.41 2.53 12.51
N PHE A 320 9.90 3.66 13.01
CA PHE A 320 10.17 4.20 14.35
C PHE A 320 8.90 4.09 15.18
N ILE A 321 8.99 3.42 16.33
CA ILE A 321 7.86 3.13 17.21
C ILE A 321 8.02 3.96 18.49
N PHE A 322 7.02 4.81 18.78
CA PHE A 322 7.06 5.75 19.91
C PHE A 322 6.10 5.38 21.04
#